data_AF-A0A2N0G1J2-F1
#
_entry.id   AF-A0A2N0G1J2-F1
#
_cell.length_a   1.000
_cell.length_b   1.000
_cell.length_c   1.000
_cell.angle_alpha   90.00
_cell.angle_beta   90.00
_cell.angle_gamma   90.00
#
_symmetry.space_group_name_H-M   'P 1'
#
loop_
_entity.id
_entity.type
_entity.pdbx_description
1 polymer ?
#
loop_
_entity_poly.entity_id
_entity_poly.type
_entity_poly.pdbx_seq_one_letter_code
_entity_poly.pdbx_strand_id
1 'polypeptide(L)'
;MGGFIFDTLTLGRIDRLYDLIVLCLHMSFLTLTIYLYNLSEDGIWKNTILERVEEYFPLAIQFFFGGLSSAYVIYFSRSVSLSKTAAFFFILIVMLVANEHLKRRISNKYLQFSVYFFLSFTFFTFMIPVFAKEMSVRIFLYSGLVSLGCTIALITFIYARSASTRHEIKLTKLLTLILGVYVLINVFYFLKLIPPVPLALEEGIVAHNIKQVNNDYIVSYEADDSFVFWRDHRLKFAFAPEEKVYVFSSIFAPTDLKESMLHRWSWYNDHTDEWRVVEDIPFDITGGRDGGFRGYTYKQNIKPGLWQVEVLTDDELLLGVIDFEIIMKENLQHIRMVDKKF
;
A
#
# COMPACT_ATOMS: atom_id res chain seq x y z
N MET A 1 -15.90 9.75 -9.40
CA MET A 1 -16.02 8.74 -10.48
C MET A 1 -14.93 8.83 -11.56
N GLY A 2 -14.69 9.98 -12.20
CA GLY A 2 -13.72 10.08 -13.31
C GLY A 2 -12.28 9.64 -12.95
N GLY A 3 -11.74 10.09 -11.82
CA GLY A 3 -10.42 9.65 -11.33
C GLY A 3 -10.37 8.15 -11.03
N PHE A 4 -11.36 7.62 -10.30
CA PHE A 4 -11.44 6.19 -10.00
C PHE A 4 -11.53 5.28 -11.25
N ILE A 5 -12.33 5.69 -12.25
CA ILE A 5 -12.45 4.94 -13.51
C ILE A 5 -11.12 5.00 -14.28
N PHE A 6 -10.48 6.18 -14.34
CA PHE A 6 -9.16 6.32 -14.94
C PHE A 6 -8.14 5.41 -14.25
N ASP A 7 -8.03 5.48 -12.93
CA ASP A 7 -7.08 4.70 -12.13
C ASP A 7 -7.31 3.19 -12.21
N THR A 8 -8.57 2.74 -12.22
CA THR A 8 -8.90 1.31 -12.37
C THR A 8 -8.44 0.80 -13.74
N LEU A 9 -8.51 1.64 -14.78
CA LEU A 9 -8.07 1.30 -16.13
C LEU A 9 -6.55 1.44 -16.32
N THR A 10 -5.89 2.32 -15.57
CA THR A 10 -4.46 2.63 -15.76
C THR A 10 -3.53 1.97 -14.74
N LEU A 11 -3.95 1.68 -13.51
CA LEU A 11 -3.08 1.12 -12.45
C LEU A 11 -3.13 -0.41 -12.37
N GLY A 12 -3.93 -1.06 -13.23
CA GLY A 12 -4.19 -2.49 -13.17
C GLY A 12 -3.05 -3.39 -13.65
N ARG A 13 -2.11 -2.88 -14.47
CA ARG A 13 -1.08 -3.71 -15.12
C ARG A 13 0.17 -2.95 -15.62
N ILE A 14 0.34 -1.68 -15.27
CA ILE A 14 1.23 -0.80 -16.01
C ILE A 14 2.58 -0.61 -15.29
N ASP A 15 3.63 -0.54 -16.10
CA ASP A 15 5.02 -0.44 -15.69
C ASP A 15 5.27 0.49 -14.50
N ARG A 16 6.15 0.05 -13.59
CA ARG A 16 6.56 0.76 -12.37
C ARG A 16 6.84 2.25 -12.61
N LEU A 17 7.43 2.60 -13.75
CA LEU A 17 7.76 3.98 -14.10
C LEU A 17 6.53 4.82 -14.46
N TYR A 18 5.56 4.24 -15.17
CA TYR A 18 4.34 4.94 -15.58
C TYR A 18 3.52 5.34 -14.36
N ASP A 19 3.29 4.41 -13.44
CA ASP A 19 2.55 4.64 -12.20
C ASP A 19 3.17 5.78 -11.37
N LEU A 20 4.50 5.76 -11.23
CA LEU A 20 5.23 6.83 -10.52
C LEU A 20 5.08 8.18 -11.21
N ILE A 21 5.18 8.23 -12.55
CA ILE A 21 4.97 9.45 -13.33
C ILE A 21 3.55 9.98 -13.15
N VAL A 22 2.54 9.10 -13.21
CA VAL A 22 1.14 9.47 -13.05
C VAL A 22 0.90 10.08 -11.66
N LEU A 23 1.39 9.45 -10.60
CA LEU A 23 1.27 9.98 -9.23
C LEU A 23 1.99 11.34 -9.07
N CYS A 24 3.20 11.47 -9.62
CA CYS A 24 3.94 12.74 -9.63
C CYS A 24 3.18 13.86 -10.35
N LEU A 25 2.60 13.56 -11.52
CA LEU A 25 1.80 14.52 -12.27
C LEU A 25 0.54 14.92 -11.50
N HIS A 26 -0.18 13.96 -10.92
CA HIS A 26 -1.39 14.25 -10.14
C HIS A 26 -1.06 15.14 -8.94
N MET A 27 -0.01 14.86 -8.17
CA MET A 27 0.40 15.70 -7.05
C MET A 27 0.86 17.10 -7.49
N SER A 28 1.59 17.19 -8.60
CA SER A 28 2.07 18.47 -9.13
C SER A 28 0.92 19.33 -9.61
N PHE A 29 0.01 18.76 -10.40
CA PHE A 29 -1.16 19.48 -10.89
C PHE A 29 -2.16 19.81 -9.79
N LEU A 30 -2.31 18.95 -8.78
CA LEU A 30 -3.11 19.27 -7.61
C LEU A 30 -2.55 20.50 -6.87
N THR A 31 -1.24 20.51 -6.61
CA THR A 31 -0.55 21.63 -5.95
C THR A 31 -0.73 22.92 -6.75
N LEU A 32 -0.53 22.85 -8.07
CA LEU A 32 -0.72 23.98 -8.97
C LEU A 32 -2.17 24.48 -8.98
N THR A 33 -3.14 23.58 -9.09
CA THR A 33 -4.56 23.95 -9.16
C THR A 33 -5.06 24.54 -7.86
N ILE A 34 -4.61 24.04 -6.69
CA ILE A 34 -4.92 24.64 -5.39
C ILE A 34 -4.36 26.06 -5.30
N TYR A 35 -3.13 26.28 -5.78
CA TYR A 35 -2.54 27.61 -5.86
C TYR A 35 -3.38 28.54 -6.74
N LEU A 36 -3.69 28.12 -7.98
CA LEU A 36 -4.48 28.92 -8.91
C LEU A 36 -5.89 29.25 -8.38
N TYR A 37 -6.56 28.28 -7.76
CA TYR A 37 -7.88 28.41 -7.16
C TYR A 37 -7.92 29.43 -6.02
N ASN A 38 -6.95 29.38 -5.09
CA ASN A 38 -6.95 30.32 -3.97
C ASN A 38 -6.61 31.76 -4.39
N LEU A 39 -6.01 31.95 -5.58
CA LEU A 39 -5.73 33.27 -6.16
C LEU A 39 -6.88 33.81 -7.04
N SER A 40 -7.79 32.96 -7.53
CA SER A 40 -8.86 33.40 -8.44
C SER A 40 -9.88 34.29 -7.75
N GLU A 41 -10.15 34.07 -6.46
CA GLU A 41 -11.08 34.90 -5.69
C GLU A 41 -10.66 36.37 -5.59
N ASP A 42 -9.36 36.65 -5.67
CA ASP A 42 -8.81 38.01 -5.64
C ASP A 42 -8.83 38.68 -7.03
N GLY A 43 -9.38 38.03 -8.06
CA GLY A 43 -9.45 38.54 -9.43
C GLY A 43 -8.09 38.68 -10.11
N ILE A 44 -7.07 37.96 -9.63
CA ILE A 44 -5.68 38.02 -10.14
C ILE A 44 -5.60 37.61 -11.60
N TRP A 45 -6.51 36.75 -12.06
CA TRP A 45 -6.50 36.23 -13.43
C TRP A 45 -7.36 37.03 -14.41
N LYS A 46 -8.00 38.13 -13.99
CA LYS A 46 -8.81 38.98 -14.89
C LYS A 46 -7.99 39.46 -16.09
N ASN A 47 -8.59 39.38 -17.28
CA ASN A 47 -7.98 39.67 -18.59
C ASN A 47 -6.81 38.74 -18.97
N THR A 48 -6.70 37.56 -18.35
CA THR A 48 -5.71 36.54 -18.73
C THR A 48 -6.40 35.32 -19.33
N ILE A 49 -5.63 34.42 -19.95
CA ILE A 49 -6.14 33.13 -20.46
C ILE A 49 -6.76 32.29 -19.31
N LEU A 50 -6.27 32.48 -18.08
CA LEU A 50 -6.70 31.74 -16.91
C LEU A 50 -8.11 32.12 -16.43
N GLU A 51 -8.59 33.33 -16.72
CA GLU A 51 -9.95 33.77 -16.36
C GLU A 51 -11.03 32.81 -16.87
N ARG A 52 -10.85 32.31 -18.10
CA ARG A 52 -11.82 31.41 -18.74
C ARG A 52 -11.88 30.02 -18.09
N VAL A 53 -10.83 29.64 -17.37
CA VAL A 53 -10.72 28.31 -16.77
C VAL A 53 -10.92 28.31 -15.25
N GLU A 54 -11.08 29.48 -14.62
CA GLU A 54 -11.26 29.60 -13.16
C GLU A 54 -12.43 28.77 -12.63
N GLU A 55 -13.56 28.74 -13.35
CA GLU A 55 -14.76 27.98 -12.98
C GLU A 55 -14.47 26.47 -12.86
N TYR A 56 -13.46 25.97 -13.58
CA TYR A 56 -13.10 24.55 -13.60
C TYR A 56 -12.07 24.18 -12.53
N PHE A 57 -11.45 25.12 -11.82
CA PHE A 57 -10.46 24.79 -10.79
C PHE A 57 -10.99 23.88 -9.67
N PRO A 58 -12.21 24.07 -9.12
CA PRO A 58 -12.78 23.13 -8.15
C PRO A 58 -12.94 21.72 -8.70
N LEU A 59 -13.31 21.59 -9.98
CA LEU A 59 -13.47 20.30 -10.66
C LEU A 59 -12.12 19.62 -10.85
N ALA A 60 -11.09 20.38 -11.24
CA ALA A 60 -9.73 19.88 -11.36
C ALA A 60 -9.15 19.44 -10.00
N ILE A 61 -9.37 20.21 -8.92
CA ILE A 61 -8.99 19.80 -7.56
C ILE A 61 -9.67 18.49 -7.18
N GLN A 62 -10.99 18.39 -7.39
CA GLN A 62 -11.75 17.17 -7.10
C GLN A 62 -11.28 15.97 -7.94
N PHE A 63 -10.90 16.19 -9.20
CA PHE A 63 -10.35 15.16 -10.07
C PHE A 63 -9.02 14.64 -9.53
N PHE A 64 -8.05 15.51 -9.25
CA PHE A 64 -6.74 15.09 -8.76
C PHE A 64 -6.80 14.51 -7.34
N PHE A 65 -7.61 15.08 -6.44
CA PHE A 65 -7.88 14.48 -5.13
C PHE A 65 -8.48 13.09 -5.26
N GLY A 66 -9.47 12.92 -6.13
CA GLY A 66 -10.11 11.63 -6.38
C GLY A 66 -9.13 10.61 -6.94
N GLY A 67 -8.32 11.00 -7.94
CA GLY A 67 -7.31 10.14 -8.56
C GLY A 67 -6.25 9.68 -7.55
N LEU A 68 -5.70 10.60 -6.76
CA LEU A 68 -4.72 10.23 -5.74
C LEU A 68 -5.32 9.33 -4.65
N SER A 69 -6.51 9.66 -4.16
CA SER A 69 -7.20 8.84 -3.15
C SER A 69 -7.48 7.44 -3.66
N SER A 70 -7.92 7.33 -4.92
CA SER A 70 -8.23 6.06 -5.57
C SER A 70 -6.97 5.22 -5.80
N ALA A 71 -5.90 5.83 -6.32
CA ALA A 71 -4.60 5.17 -6.43
C ALA A 71 -4.11 4.65 -5.08
N TYR A 72 -4.21 5.45 -4.00
CA TYR A 72 -3.84 4.99 -2.66
C TYR A 72 -4.72 3.85 -2.18
N VAL A 73 -6.04 3.89 -2.39
CA VAL A 73 -6.91 2.74 -2.05
C VAL A 73 -6.45 1.48 -2.78
N ILE A 74 -6.13 1.56 -4.08
CA ILE A 74 -5.66 0.41 -4.86
C ILE A 74 -4.33 -0.13 -4.30
N TYR A 75 -3.33 0.72 -4.10
CA TYR A 75 -2.02 0.29 -3.58
C TYR A 75 -2.13 -0.28 -2.15
N PHE A 76 -2.80 0.43 -1.26
CA PHE A 76 -2.94 0.01 0.13
C PHE A 76 -3.81 -1.25 0.25
N SER A 77 -4.84 -1.44 -0.60
CA SER A 77 -5.67 -2.65 -0.54
C SER A 77 -4.88 -3.95 -0.77
N ARG A 78 -3.78 -3.89 -1.53
CA ARG A 78 -2.90 -5.06 -1.77
C ARG A 78 -2.03 -5.39 -0.55
N SER A 79 -1.81 -4.43 0.33
CA SER A 79 -0.96 -4.54 1.52
C SER A 79 -1.76 -4.61 2.83
N VAL A 80 -3.10 -4.59 2.76
CA VAL A 80 -3.96 -4.60 3.94
C VAL A 80 -4.22 -6.04 4.37
N SER A 81 -3.84 -6.33 5.61
CA SER A 81 -4.33 -7.50 6.34
C SER A 81 -5.59 -7.11 7.13
N LEU A 82 -6.50 -8.06 7.33
CA LEU A 82 -7.82 -7.81 7.94
C LEU A 82 -7.79 -7.30 9.39
N SER A 83 -6.63 -7.29 10.06
CA SER A 83 -6.53 -6.99 11.50
C SER A 83 -5.95 -5.61 11.82
N LYS A 84 -4.66 -5.36 11.56
CA LYS A 84 -3.96 -4.17 12.10
C LYS A 84 -4.01 -2.94 11.20
N THR A 85 -3.92 -3.10 9.88
CA THR A 85 -3.79 -1.96 8.95
C THR A 85 -5.13 -1.44 8.40
N ALA A 86 -6.24 -2.06 8.81
CA ALA A 86 -7.59 -1.72 8.38
C ALA A 86 -8.00 -0.28 8.74
N ALA A 87 -7.49 0.28 9.85
CA ALA A 87 -7.84 1.62 10.29
C ALA A 87 -7.38 2.71 9.30
N PHE A 88 -6.13 2.66 8.84
CA PHE A 88 -5.63 3.62 7.84
C PHE A 88 -6.33 3.44 6.50
N PHE A 89 -6.56 2.18 6.09
CA PHE A 89 -7.28 1.87 4.87
C PHE A 89 -8.73 2.40 4.88
N PHE A 90 -9.42 2.31 6.03
CA PHE A 90 -10.75 2.88 6.20
C PHE A 90 -10.76 4.40 6.01
N ILE A 91 -9.74 5.11 6.53
CA ILE A 91 -9.60 6.56 6.29
C ILE A 91 -9.48 6.87 4.79
N LEU A 92 -8.70 6.08 4.04
CA LEU A 92 -8.57 6.25 2.58
C LEU A 92 -9.91 6.04 1.87
N ILE A 93 -10.67 5.00 2.23
CA ILE A 93 -12.02 4.77 1.67
C ILE A 93 -12.95 5.93 1.99
N VAL A 94 -12.99 6.37 3.25
CA VAL A 94 -13.83 7.51 3.65
C VAL A 94 -13.45 8.75 2.87
N MET A 95 -12.15 9.00 2.65
CA MET A 95 -11.68 10.14 1.88
C MET A 95 -12.07 10.04 0.40
N LEU A 96 -11.95 8.85 -0.20
CA LEU A 96 -12.38 8.59 -1.57
C LEU A 96 -13.89 8.84 -1.74
N VAL A 97 -14.72 8.34 -0.82
CA VAL A 97 -16.18 8.55 -0.85
C VAL A 97 -16.56 10.00 -0.52
N ALA A 98 -15.83 10.64 0.40
CA ALA A 98 -16.03 12.05 0.73
C ALA A 98 -15.69 12.97 -0.45
N ASN A 99 -14.78 12.56 -1.34
CA ASN A 99 -14.41 13.31 -2.54
C ASN A 99 -15.61 13.59 -3.46
N GLU A 100 -16.61 12.70 -3.50
CA GLU A 100 -17.84 12.90 -4.27
C GLU A 100 -18.64 14.12 -3.79
N HIS A 101 -18.57 14.40 -2.48
CA HIS A 101 -19.26 15.52 -1.83
C HIS A 101 -18.37 16.77 -1.73
N LEU A 102 -17.12 16.71 -2.17
CA LEU A 102 -16.14 17.77 -1.96
C LEU A 102 -16.39 19.02 -2.81
N LYS A 103 -17.08 18.93 -3.96
CA LYS A 103 -17.28 20.10 -4.86
C LYS A 103 -17.80 21.35 -4.14
N ARG A 104 -18.76 21.18 -3.21
CA ARG A 104 -19.36 22.29 -2.44
C ARG A 104 -18.55 22.67 -1.19
N ARG A 105 -17.61 21.83 -0.77
CA ARG A 105 -16.82 21.97 0.47
C ARG A 105 -15.36 22.37 0.21
N ILE A 106 -14.87 22.30 -1.04
CA ILE A 106 -13.51 22.72 -1.44
C ILE A 106 -13.26 24.20 -1.16
N SER A 107 -14.29 25.04 -1.18
CA SER A 107 -14.19 26.45 -0.77
C SER A 107 -13.81 26.63 0.70
N ASN A 108 -14.02 25.62 1.55
CA ASN A 108 -13.49 25.64 2.91
C ASN A 108 -11.98 25.39 2.87
N LYS A 109 -11.21 26.48 2.88
CA LYS A 109 -9.75 26.48 2.85
C LYS A 109 -9.13 25.61 3.96
N TYR A 110 -9.75 25.51 5.15
CA TYR A 110 -9.27 24.58 6.19
C TYR A 110 -9.33 23.13 5.73
N LEU A 111 -10.47 22.69 5.18
CA LEU A 111 -10.62 21.33 4.69
C LEU A 111 -9.69 21.07 3.50
N GLN A 112 -9.63 22.01 2.56
CA GLN A 112 -8.81 21.91 1.35
C GLN A 112 -7.33 21.65 1.67
N PHE A 113 -6.72 22.49 2.51
CA PHE A 113 -5.31 22.35 2.88
C PHE A 113 -5.04 21.12 3.76
N SER A 114 -6.02 20.70 4.57
CA SER A 114 -5.89 19.48 5.40
C SER A 114 -5.89 18.21 4.56
N VAL A 115 -6.81 18.11 3.60
CA VAL A 115 -6.88 16.99 2.65
C VAL A 115 -5.64 16.99 1.75
N TYR A 116 -5.22 18.16 1.26
CA TYR A 116 -3.98 18.30 0.51
C TYR A 116 -2.77 17.80 1.29
N PHE A 117 -2.64 18.21 2.57
CA PHE A 117 -1.53 17.77 3.40
C PHE A 117 -1.54 16.25 3.62
N PHE A 118 -2.71 15.65 3.92
CA PHE A 118 -2.83 14.21 4.07
C PHE A 118 -2.41 13.46 2.79
N LEU A 119 -2.88 13.92 1.62
CA LEU A 119 -2.49 13.37 0.33
C LEU A 119 -0.99 13.55 0.04
N SER A 120 -0.45 14.73 0.34
CA SER A 120 0.98 15.02 0.21
C SER A 120 1.84 14.14 1.10
N PHE A 121 1.42 13.92 2.34
CA PHE A 121 2.14 13.06 3.27
C PHE A 121 2.18 11.64 2.73
N THR A 122 1.00 11.11 2.36
CA THR A 122 0.86 9.76 1.78
C THR A 122 1.70 9.60 0.51
N PHE A 123 1.70 10.62 -0.37
CA PHE A 123 2.54 10.65 -1.56
C PHE A 123 4.03 10.54 -1.21
N PHE A 124 4.54 11.38 -0.32
CA PHE A 124 5.97 11.40 -0.01
C PHE A 124 6.41 10.16 0.77
N THR A 125 5.54 9.59 1.61
CA THR A 125 5.81 8.31 2.28
C THR A 125 5.84 7.13 1.31
N PHE A 126 5.19 7.23 0.17
CA PHE A 126 5.30 6.25 -0.90
C PHE A 126 6.53 6.52 -1.78
N MET A 127 6.71 7.76 -2.20
CA MET A 127 7.60 8.12 -3.29
C MET A 127 9.07 8.20 -2.87
N ILE A 128 9.37 8.70 -1.67
CA ILE A 128 10.76 8.82 -1.22
C ILE A 128 11.39 7.45 -0.96
N PRO A 129 10.75 6.47 -0.27
CA PRO A 129 11.34 5.14 -0.12
C PRO A 129 11.64 4.46 -1.46
N VAL A 130 10.79 4.66 -2.47
CA VAL A 130 11.02 4.15 -3.84
C VAL A 130 12.33 4.67 -4.43
N PHE A 131 12.59 5.98 -4.30
CA PHE A 131 13.81 6.59 -4.81
C PHE A 131 15.04 6.33 -3.92
N ALA A 132 14.84 6.29 -2.60
CA ALA A 132 15.88 6.03 -1.62
C ALA A 132 16.29 4.55 -1.57
N LYS A 133 15.42 3.64 -2.02
CA LYS A 133 15.58 2.17 -1.97
C LYS A 133 15.80 1.66 -0.54
N GLU A 134 15.16 2.30 0.43
CA GLU A 134 15.25 1.98 1.87
C GLU A 134 13.87 2.22 2.52
N MET A 135 13.40 1.27 3.32
CA MET A 135 12.17 1.39 4.11
C MET A 135 12.54 1.47 5.59
N SER A 136 12.85 2.68 6.08
CA SER A 136 13.18 2.87 7.50
C SER A 136 12.39 3.99 8.14
N VAL A 137 12.30 3.95 9.48
CA VAL A 137 11.69 5.02 10.29
C VAL A 137 12.27 6.40 9.94
N ARG A 138 13.57 6.47 9.65
CA ARG A 138 14.24 7.72 9.26
C ARG A 138 13.71 8.25 7.93
N ILE A 139 13.56 7.37 6.94
CA ILE A 139 13.00 7.74 5.63
C ILE A 139 11.53 8.18 5.79
N PHE A 140 10.72 7.46 6.57
CA PHE A 140 9.35 7.84 6.85
C PHE A 140 9.23 9.24 7.49
N LEU A 141 10.04 9.53 8.52
CA LEU A 141 10.05 10.84 9.17
C LEU A 141 10.52 11.93 8.20
N TYR A 142 11.54 11.66 7.40
CA TYR A 142 12.02 12.58 6.36
C TYR A 142 10.92 12.87 5.33
N SER A 143 10.20 11.85 4.86
CA SER A 143 9.05 12.02 3.97
C SER A 143 7.97 12.92 4.55
N GLY A 144 7.64 12.72 5.84
CA GLY A 144 6.69 13.56 6.55
C GLY A 144 7.16 15.01 6.65
N LEU A 145 8.45 15.24 6.93
CA LEU A 145 9.02 16.59 7.01
C LEU A 145 9.06 17.28 5.65
N VAL A 146 9.39 16.57 4.57
CA VAL A 146 9.35 17.10 3.20
C VAL A 146 7.91 17.51 2.84
N SER A 147 6.93 16.64 3.09
CA SER A 147 5.51 16.96 2.86
C SER A 147 5.05 18.19 3.64
N LEU A 148 5.43 18.26 4.92
CA LEU A 148 5.11 19.39 5.80
C LEU A 148 5.73 20.68 5.26
N GLY A 149 7.00 20.65 4.88
CA GLY A 149 7.71 21.79 4.28
C GLY A 149 7.07 22.27 2.99
N CYS A 150 6.76 21.37 2.05
CA CYS A 150 6.07 21.71 0.81
C CYS A 150 4.69 22.32 1.05
N THR A 151 3.93 21.78 2.02
CA THR A 151 2.59 22.27 2.34
C THR A 151 2.63 23.64 3.02
N ILE A 152 3.55 23.84 3.98
CA ILE A 152 3.77 25.16 4.61
C ILE A 152 4.22 26.18 3.57
N ALA A 153 5.11 25.81 2.65
CA ALA A 153 5.54 26.68 1.57
C ALA A 153 4.35 27.11 0.69
N LEU A 154 3.54 26.15 0.22
CA LEU A 154 2.34 26.42 -0.57
C LEU A 154 1.39 27.40 0.16
N ILE A 155 1.08 27.11 1.42
CA ILE A 155 0.20 27.95 2.24
C ILE A 155 0.80 29.34 2.42
N THR A 156 2.10 29.45 2.67
CA THR A 156 2.78 30.74 2.88
C THR A 156 2.75 31.58 1.60
N PHE A 157 3.01 30.98 0.44
CA PHE A 157 2.91 31.67 -0.85
C PHE A 157 1.49 32.14 -1.15
N ILE A 158 0.48 31.29 -0.93
CA ILE A 158 -0.92 31.68 -1.11
C ILE A 158 -1.30 32.77 -0.11
N TYR A 159 -0.98 32.62 1.17
CA TYR A 159 -1.29 33.59 2.22
C TYR A 159 -0.62 34.95 1.99
N ALA A 160 0.59 34.97 1.40
CA ALA A 160 1.27 36.21 1.04
C ALA A 160 0.59 36.92 -0.15
N ARG A 161 0.10 36.17 -1.14
CA ARG A 161 -0.43 36.73 -2.39
C ARG A 161 -1.94 36.97 -2.38
N SER A 162 -2.72 36.19 -1.63
CA SER A 162 -4.18 36.23 -1.63
C SER A 162 -4.74 36.99 -0.43
N ALA A 163 -5.49 38.07 -0.69
CA ALA A 163 -6.15 38.85 0.36
C ALA A 163 -7.38 38.13 0.90
N SER A 164 -8.17 37.51 0.01
CA SER A 164 -9.31 36.65 0.35
C SER A 164 -8.91 35.56 1.32
N THR A 165 -7.82 34.84 1.04
CA THR A 165 -7.29 33.79 1.91
C THR A 165 -6.99 34.33 3.31
N ARG A 166 -6.32 35.48 3.42
CA ARG A 166 -6.02 36.07 4.74
C ARG A 166 -7.25 36.43 5.54
N HIS A 167 -8.35 36.80 4.87
CA HIS A 167 -9.61 37.15 5.50
C HIS A 167 -10.39 35.92 5.98
N GLU A 168 -10.33 34.82 5.22
CA GLU A 168 -11.07 33.59 5.53
C GLU A 168 -10.39 32.68 6.56
N ILE A 169 -9.06 32.67 6.60
CA ILE A 169 -8.31 31.77 7.47
C ILE A 169 -7.45 32.48 8.51
N LYS A 170 -7.56 32.02 9.75
CA LYS A 170 -6.54 32.23 10.78
C LYS A 170 -5.39 31.24 10.55
N LEU A 171 -4.21 31.76 10.19
CA LEU A 171 -3.03 30.96 9.87
C LEU A 171 -2.64 30.01 11.02
N THR A 172 -2.67 30.48 12.27
CA THR A 172 -2.37 29.66 13.45
C THR A 172 -3.29 28.46 13.58
N LYS A 173 -4.61 28.65 13.37
CA LYS A 173 -5.59 27.56 13.38
C LYS A 173 -5.33 26.55 12.27
N LEU A 174 -4.97 27.02 11.07
CA LEU A 174 -4.68 26.14 9.94
C LEU A 174 -3.41 25.31 10.20
N LEU A 175 -2.33 25.94 10.64
CA LEU A 175 -1.09 25.26 10.98
C LEU A 175 -1.28 24.24 12.11
N THR A 176 -2.12 24.56 13.11
CA THR A 176 -2.48 23.62 14.18
C THR A 176 -3.19 22.39 13.63
N LEU A 177 -4.08 22.56 12.65
CA LEU A 177 -4.78 21.44 12.00
C LEU A 177 -3.80 20.55 11.23
N ILE A 178 -2.91 21.15 10.43
CA ILE A 178 -1.87 20.43 9.68
C ILE A 178 -0.95 19.66 10.63
N LEU A 179 -0.51 20.29 11.72
CA LEU A 179 0.29 19.63 12.74
C LEU A 179 -0.49 18.46 13.39
N GLY A 180 -1.79 18.64 13.65
CA GLY A 180 -2.66 17.58 14.15
C GLY A 180 -2.71 16.37 13.21
N VAL A 181 -2.84 16.59 11.90
CA VAL A 181 -2.78 15.52 10.89
C VAL A 181 -1.39 14.88 10.86
N TYR A 182 -0.32 15.66 10.96
CA TYR A 182 1.06 15.14 10.98
C TYR A 182 1.26 14.20 12.18
N VAL A 183 0.86 14.64 13.37
CA VAL A 183 0.93 13.84 14.60
C VAL A 183 0.08 12.58 14.47
N LEU A 184 -1.16 12.68 13.95
CA LEU A 184 -2.04 11.54 13.76
C LEU A 184 -1.42 10.46 12.87
N ILE A 185 -0.86 10.85 11.71
CA ILE A 185 -0.24 9.90 10.79
C ILE A 185 1.01 9.25 11.43
N ASN A 186 1.81 10.02 12.17
CA ASN A 186 2.96 9.47 12.90
C ASN A 186 2.53 8.47 13.98
N VAL A 187 1.47 8.78 14.75
CA VAL A 187 0.89 7.83 15.71
C VAL A 187 0.48 6.55 15.01
N PHE A 188 -0.17 6.64 13.84
CA PHE A 188 -0.59 5.47 13.09
C PHE A 188 0.60 4.63 12.60
N TYR A 189 1.70 5.27 12.19
CA TYR A 189 2.93 4.60 11.81
C TYR A 189 3.53 3.81 12.98
N PHE A 190 3.74 4.45 14.14
CA PHE A 190 4.32 3.78 15.31
C PHE A 190 3.42 2.70 15.93
N LEU A 191 2.10 2.81 15.74
CA LEU A 191 1.14 1.77 16.10
C LEU A 191 1.03 0.64 15.05
N LYS A 192 1.87 0.66 14.00
CA LYS A 192 1.85 -0.31 12.88
C LYS A 192 0.46 -0.40 12.19
N LEU A 193 -0.30 0.70 12.18
CA LEU A 193 -1.63 0.81 11.56
C LEU A 193 -1.55 1.21 10.08
N ILE A 194 -0.39 1.66 9.61
CA ILE A 194 -0.13 1.98 8.21
C ILE A 194 0.57 0.77 7.61
N PRO A 195 0.02 0.18 6.53
CA PRO A 195 0.70 -0.93 5.87
C PRO A 195 2.01 -0.44 5.25
N PRO A 196 3.02 -1.31 5.12
CA PRO A 196 4.32 -0.99 4.54
C PRO A 196 4.23 -0.83 3.02
N VAL A 197 3.44 0.11 2.53
CA VAL A 197 3.38 0.42 1.09
C VAL A 197 4.72 1.04 0.70
N PRO A 198 5.38 0.58 -0.38
CA PRO A 198 4.86 -0.12 -1.56
C PRO A 198 4.95 -1.66 -1.56
N LEU A 199 5.24 -2.30 -0.43
CA LEU A 199 5.36 -3.76 -0.35
C LEU A 199 4.00 -4.44 -0.25
N ALA A 200 3.79 -5.50 -1.02
CA ALA A 200 2.60 -6.35 -0.93
C ALA A 200 2.94 -7.80 -1.28
N LEU A 201 2.32 -8.77 -0.61
CA LEU A 201 2.41 -10.17 -1.04
C LEU A 201 1.64 -10.33 -2.37
N GLU A 202 2.32 -10.72 -3.45
CA GLU A 202 1.69 -11.05 -4.74
C GLU A 202 1.18 -12.49 -4.75
N GLU A 203 2.03 -13.43 -4.35
CA GLU A 203 1.69 -14.85 -4.31
C GLU A 203 2.31 -15.52 -3.09
N GLY A 204 1.55 -16.40 -2.44
CA GLY A 204 2.01 -17.25 -1.35
C GLY A 204 1.58 -18.69 -1.64
N ILE A 205 2.55 -19.61 -1.76
CA ILE A 205 2.31 -20.98 -2.20
C ILE A 205 2.96 -21.97 -1.24
N VAL A 206 2.20 -22.98 -0.83
CA VAL A 206 2.71 -24.16 -0.14
C VAL A 206 3.10 -25.21 -1.18
N ALA A 207 4.34 -25.68 -1.14
CA ALA A 207 4.95 -26.47 -2.20
C ALA A 207 5.67 -27.71 -1.64
N HIS A 208 5.74 -28.75 -2.47
CA HIS A 208 6.52 -29.97 -2.22
C HIS A 208 7.99 -29.81 -2.57
N ASN A 209 8.28 -28.97 -3.56
CA ASN A 209 9.64 -28.78 -4.02
C ASN A 209 9.82 -27.39 -4.63
N ILE A 210 11.00 -26.83 -4.41
CA ILE A 210 11.43 -25.58 -5.02
C ILE A 210 12.81 -25.80 -5.61
N LYS A 211 12.96 -25.53 -6.91
CA LYS A 211 14.25 -25.56 -7.60
C LYS A 211 14.60 -24.17 -8.08
N GLN A 212 15.80 -23.72 -7.77
CA GLN A 212 16.34 -22.47 -8.29
C GLN A 212 17.17 -22.75 -9.54
N VAL A 213 16.81 -22.16 -10.68
CA VAL A 213 17.51 -22.33 -11.95
C VAL A 213 17.69 -20.96 -12.59
N ASN A 214 18.94 -20.51 -12.78
CA ASN A 214 19.26 -19.24 -13.44
C ASN A 214 18.47 -18.02 -12.90
N ASN A 215 18.34 -17.91 -11.57
CA ASN A 215 17.60 -16.85 -10.86
C ASN A 215 16.06 -16.93 -10.94
N ASP A 216 15.52 -17.98 -11.58
CA ASP A 216 14.10 -18.29 -11.59
C ASP A 216 13.77 -19.36 -10.52
N TYR A 217 12.54 -19.31 -9.99
CA TYR A 217 12.03 -20.32 -9.07
C TYR A 217 11.04 -21.23 -9.78
N ILE A 218 11.32 -22.54 -9.77
CA ILE A 218 10.37 -23.57 -10.22
C ILE A 218 9.73 -24.14 -8.96
N VAL A 219 8.46 -23.83 -8.76
CA VAL A 219 7.67 -24.21 -7.59
C VAL A 219 6.72 -25.33 -7.96
N SER A 220 6.89 -26.49 -7.33
CA SER A 220 6.05 -27.68 -7.53
C SER A 220 5.03 -27.78 -6.39
N TYR A 221 3.75 -27.56 -6.70
CA TYR A 221 2.67 -27.53 -5.72
C TYR A 221 1.45 -28.33 -6.17
N GLU A 222 0.56 -28.64 -5.21
CA GLU A 222 -0.71 -29.30 -5.47
C GLU A 222 -1.67 -28.26 -6.07
N ALA A 223 -2.06 -28.45 -7.33
CA ALA A 223 -3.06 -27.58 -7.94
C ALA A 223 -4.44 -27.95 -7.42
N ASP A 224 -5.08 -26.99 -6.76
CA ASP A 224 -6.49 -27.11 -6.38
C ASP A 224 -7.35 -27.13 -7.64
N ASP A 225 -8.30 -28.06 -7.72
CA ASP A 225 -9.26 -28.14 -8.82
C ASP A 225 -10.30 -27.01 -8.65
N SER A 226 -9.95 -25.79 -9.07
CA SER A 226 -10.81 -24.67 -9.52
C SER A 226 -11.97 -24.17 -8.62
N PHE A 227 -11.92 -22.86 -8.32
CA PHE A 227 -13.05 -21.90 -8.15
C PHE A 227 -14.31 -22.40 -7.39
N VAL A 228 -14.25 -22.45 -6.06
CA VAL A 228 -15.46 -22.48 -5.21
C VAL A 228 -15.41 -21.33 -4.21
N PHE A 229 -16.04 -20.21 -4.57
CA PHE A 229 -16.04 -18.92 -3.85
C PHE A 229 -16.57 -18.95 -2.40
N TRP A 230 -17.15 -20.07 -1.95
CA TRP A 230 -17.87 -20.19 -0.67
C TRP A 230 -17.23 -21.17 0.33
N ARG A 231 -16.09 -21.79 -0.02
CA ARG A 231 -15.41 -22.78 0.84
C ARG A 231 -14.29 -22.08 1.62
N ASP A 232 -14.11 -22.42 2.90
CA ASP A 232 -12.90 -22.06 3.65
C ASP A 232 -11.69 -22.60 2.87
N HIS A 233 -10.96 -21.69 2.22
CA HIS A 233 -9.81 -21.96 1.35
C HIS A 233 -8.58 -22.37 2.16
N ARG A 234 -8.67 -23.41 2.97
CA ARG A 234 -7.49 -24.03 3.57
C ARG A 234 -6.98 -25.06 2.58
N LEU A 235 -5.88 -24.74 1.92
CA LEU A 235 -5.18 -25.70 1.05
C LEU A 235 -4.81 -26.91 1.91
N LYS A 236 -5.39 -28.06 1.57
CA LYS A 236 -5.01 -29.34 2.19
C LYS A 236 -3.75 -29.81 1.50
N PHE A 237 -2.65 -29.79 2.23
CA PHE A 237 -1.34 -30.19 1.75
C PHE A 237 -1.05 -31.62 2.22
N ALA A 238 -0.99 -32.56 1.28
CA ALA A 238 -0.76 -33.97 1.60
C ALA A 238 0.72 -34.26 1.87
N PHE A 239 1.04 -34.59 3.11
CA PHE A 239 2.41 -34.76 3.59
C PHE A 239 2.78 -36.23 3.77
N ALA A 240 3.99 -36.63 3.34
CA ALA A 240 4.62 -37.89 3.75
C ALA A 240 5.67 -37.65 4.86
N PRO A 241 5.82 -38.57 5.83
CA PRO A 241 6.86 -38.47 6.85
C PRO A 241 8.26 -38.25 6.24
N GLU A 242 9.07 -37.37 6.83
CA GLU A 242 10.39 -36.91 6.34
C GLU A 242 10.39 -36.01 5.08
N GLU A 243 9.23 -35.71 4.50
CA GLU A 243 9.15 -34.75 3.40
C GLU A 243 9.40 -33.31 3.89
N LYS A 244 9.88 -32.44 2.99
CA LYS A 244 10.01 -31.01 3.27
C LYS A 244 8.74 -30.31 2.82
N VAL A 245 8.18 -29.47 3.69
CA VAL A 245 7.11 -28.55 3.32
C VAL A 245 7.74 -27.19 3.08
N TYR A 246 7.62 -26.70 1.85
CA TYR A 246 8.14 -25.40 1.46
C TYR A 246 7.00 -24.38 1.44
N VAL A 247 7.29 -23.15 1.86
CA VAL A 247 6.42 -22.00 1.66
C VAL A 247 7.19 -20.98 0.85
N PHE A 248 6.68 -20.72 -0.35
CA PHE A 248 7.19 -19.74 -1.30
C PHE A 248 6.36 -18.46 -1.23
N SER A 249 7.06 -17.32 -1.29
CA SER A 249 6.43 -16.00 -1.33
C SER A 249 7.02 -15.16 -2.46
N SER A 250 6.16 -14.55 -3.26
CA SER A 250 6.48 -13.47 -4.19
C SER A 250 5.92 -12.18 -3.62
N ILE A 251 6.79 -11.20 -3.41
CA ILE A 251 6.48 -9.91 -2.81
C ILE A 251 6.66 -8.84 -3.89
N PHE A 252 5.64 -8.07 -4.16
CA PHE A 252 5.78 -6.86 -4.94
C PHE A 252 6.61 -5.86 -4.16
N ALA A 253 7.71 -5.37 -4.73
CA ALA A 253 8.27 -4.10 -4.33
C ALA A 253 8.83 -3.32 -5.54
N PRO A 254 8.83 -1.99 -5.46
CA PRO A 254 9.52 -1.14 -6.40
C PRO A 254 11.04 -1.35 -6.27
N THR A 255 11.69 -1.34 -7.43
CA THR A 255 13.07 -1.81 -7.71
C THR A 255 14.13 -1.61 -6.62
N ASP A 256 14.99 -2.63 -6.47
CA ASP A 256 16.25 -2.64 -5.71
C ASP A 256 16.15 -2.32 -4.20
N LEU A 257 14.98 -2.51 -3.60
CA LEU A 257 14.85 -2.47 -2.14
C LEU A 257 15.67 -3.59 -1.49
N LYS A 258 16.55 -3.26 -0.54
CA LYS A 258 17.36 -4.24 0.21
C LYS A 258 16.79 -4.40 1.61
N GLU A 259 15.69 -5.12 1.72
CA GLU A 259 15.10 -5.49 3.01
C GLU A 259 15.17 -7.00 3.20
N SER A 260 15.41 -7.46 4.43
CA SER A 260 15.20 -8.88 4.76
C SER A 260 13.73 -9.11 5.07
N MET A 261 13.30 -10.35 4.85
CA MET A 261 11.93 -10.78 5.07
C MET A 261 11.92 -12.02 5.93
N LEU A 262 10.80 -12.19 6.61
CA LEU A 262 10.60 -13.17 7.65
C LEU A 262 9.35 -14.00 7.30
N HIS A 263 9.50 -15.33 7.32
CA HIS A 263 8.36 -16.22 7.45
C HIS A 263 8.19 -16.63 8.90
N ARG A 264 7.10 -16.18 9.52
CA ARG A 264 6.69 -16.61 10.86
C ARG A 264 5.74 -17.79 10.72
N TRP A 265 6.24 -18.97 11.07
CA TRP A 265 5.49 -20.22 11.05
C TRP A 265 4.73 -20.38 12.35
N SER A 266 3.41 -20.47 12.25
CA SER A 266 2.50 -20.68 13.37
C SER A 266 1.70 -21.96 13.18
N TRP A 267 1.53 -22.70 14.27
CA TRP A 267 0.69 -23.89 14.32
C TRP A 267 -0.52 -23.62 15.20
N TYR A 268 -1.71 -23.99 14.73
CA TYR A 268 -2.91 -23.83 15.51
C TYR A 268 -2.97 -24.90 16.59
N ASN A 269 -3.20 -24.48 17.83
CA ASN A 269 -3.37 -25.40 18.94
C ASN A 269 -4.87 -25.61 19.24
N ASP A 270 -5.39 -26.77 18.86
CA ASP A 270 -6.81 -27.15 19.06
C ASP A 270 -7.24 -27.22 20.54
N HIS A 271 -6.30 -27.23 21.50
CA HIS A 271 -6.62 -27.23 22.92
C HIS A 271 -6.77 -25.83 23.52
N THR A 272 -6.07 -24.84 22.97
CA THR A 272 -6.13 -23.44 23.45
C THR A 272 -6.84 -22.51 22.50
N ASP A 273 -7.27 -22.98 21.33
CA ASP A 273 -7.88 -22.17 20.27
C ASP A 273 -7.03 -20.96 19.85
N GLU A 274 -5.71 -21.14 19.85
CA GLU A 274 -4.73 -20.08 19.60
C GLU A 274 -3.63 -20.54 18.64
N TRP A 275 -3.22 -19.63 17.75
CA TRP A 275 -2.02 -19.78 16.94
C TRP A 275 -0.76 -19.66 17.81
N ARG A 276 0.11 -20.67 17.75
CA ARG A 276 1.40 -20.66 18.44
C ARG A 276 2.52 -20.52 17.44
N VAL A 277 3.31 -19.46 17.60
CA VAL A 277 4.53 -19.25 16.82
C VAL A 277 5.49 -20.41 17.11
N VAL A 278 5.89 -21.10 16.04
CA VAL A 278 6.82 -22.22 16.08
C VAL A 278 8.23 -21.75 15.75
N GLU A 279 8.38 -20.95 14.69
CA GLU A 279 9.68 -20.43 14.28
C GLU A 279 9.55 -19.21 13.37
N ASP A 280 10.48 -18.27 13.54
CA ASP A 280 10.68 -17.12 12.67
C ASP A 280 11.92 -17.42 11.80
N ILE A 281 11.71 -17.63 10.50
CA ILE A 281 12.77 -17.99 9.55
C ILE A 281 13.03 -16.81 8.62
N PRO A 282 14.16 -16.10 8.73
CA PRO A 282 14.53 -15.05 7.80
C PRO A 282 14.93 -15.68 6.46
N PHE A 283 14.67 -14.97 5.36
CA PHE A 283 15.14 -15.37 4.05
C PHE A 283 15.67 -14.15 3.28
N ASP A 284 16.83 -14.34 2.66
CA ASP A 284 17.38 -13.36 1.74
C ASP A 284 16.56 -13.37 0.45
N ILE A 285 16.33 -12.18 -0.07
CA ILE A 285 15.53 -12.04 -1.27
C ILE A 285 16.43 -11.94 -2.50
N THR A 286 16.19 -12.80 -3.49
CA THR A 286 16.86 -12.73 -4.79
C THR A 286 15.90 -12.17 -5.84
N GLY A 287 16.21 -11.02 -6.43
CA GLY A 287 15.38 -10.38 -7.47
C GLY A 287 15.60 -8.87 -7.56
N GLY A 288 15.18 -8.24 -8.66
CA GLY A 288 15.31 -6.78 -8.82
C GLY A 288 14.85 -6.22 -10.17
N ARG A 289 15.02 -6.99 -11.26
CA ARG A 289 14.50 -6.63 -12.58
C ARG A 289 13.15 -7.32 -12.82
N ASP A 290 12.11 -6.51 -12.76
CA ASP A 290 10.77 -6.73 -13.34
C ASP A 290 9.82 -7.76 -12.71
N GLY A 291 10.27 -8.65 -11.80
CA GLY A 291 9.44 -9.74 -11.26
C GLY A 291 9.05 -9.71 -9.77
N GLY A 292 9.50 -8.70 -9.01
CA GLY A 292 9.32 -8.66 -7.55
C GLY A 292 10.41 -9.41 -6.77
N PHE A 293 10.17 -9.58 -5.48
CA PHE A 293 11.04 -10.09 -4.44
C PHE A 293 10.60 -11.51 -4.07
N ARG A 294 11.45 -12.52 -4.28
CA ARG A 294 11.05 -13.94 -4.12
C ARG A 294 11.97 -14.69 -3.18
N GLY A 295 11.36 -15.49 -2.33
CA GLY A 295 12.08 -16.36 -1.42
C GLY A 295 11.20 -17.48 -0.90
N TYR A 296 11.82 -18.40 -0.19
CA TYR A 296 11.11 -19.50 0.42
C TYR A 296 11.77 -19.92 1.72
N THR A 297 10.97 -20.55 2.57
CA THR A 297 11.46 -21.25 3.76
C THR A 297 10.87 -22.65 3.77
N TYR A 298 11.45 -23.56 4.53
CA TYR A 298 10.91 -24.91 4.64
C TYR A 298 11.02 -25.47 6.04
N LYS A 299 10.16 -26.43 6.34
CA LYS A 299 10.24 -27.25 7.54
C LYS A 299 10.26 -28.74 7.17
N GLN A 300 10.93 -29.52 8.02
CA GLN A 300 10.88 -30.98 8.00
C GLN A 300 10.16 -31.45 9.26
N ASN A 301 9.57 -32.66 9.20
CA ASN A 301 8.93 -33.29 10.35
C ASN A 301 7.84 -32.42 10.99
N ILE A 302 7.06 -31.77 10.13
CA ILE A 302 5.97 -30.89 10.50
C ILE A 302 4.76 -31.70 11.01
N LYS A 303 4.04 -31.16 11.98
CA LYS A 303 2.89 -31.85 12.58
C LYS A 303 1.66 -31.70 11.69
N PRO A 304 0.79 -32.73 11.59
CA PRO A 304 -0.53 -32.58 10.99
C PRO A 304 -1.36 -31.50 11.69
N GLY A 305 -2.31 -30.92 10.97
CA GLY A 305 -3.22 -29.88 11.47
C GLY A 305 -3.04 -28.55 10.75
N LEU A 306 -3.53 -27.48 11.38
CA LEU A 306 -3.61 -26.16 10.75
C LEU A 306 -2.32 -25.36 10.95
N TRP A 307 -1.86 -24.77 9.86
CA TRP A 307 -0.66 -23.96 9.79
C TRP A 307 -0.95 -22.62 9.12
N GLN A 308 -0.21 -21.63 9.60
CA GLN A 308 -0.23 -20.28 9.08
C GLN A 308 1.20 -19.81 8.95
N VAL A 309 1.53 -19.19 7.82
CA VAL A 309 2.80 -18.50 7.62
C VAL A 309 2.52 -17.03 7.35
N GLU A 310 2.92 -16.18 8.29
CA GLU A 310 2.91 -14.73 8.11
C GLU A 310 4.18 -14.31 7.37
N VAL A 311 4.03 -13.51 6.31
CA VAL A 311 5.14 -12.88 5.59
C VAL A 311 5.32 -11.48 6.14
N LEU A 312 6.45 -11.24 6.78
CA LEU A 312 6.72 -10.03 7.56
C LEU A 312 8.00 -9.35 7.06
N THR A 313 8.07 -8.03 7.19
CA THR A 313 9.33 -7.29 7.12
C THR A 313 10.11 -7.43 8.43
N ASP A 314 11.39 -7.01 8.46
CA ASP A 314 12.21 -6.96 9.68
C ASP A 314 11.58 -6.12 10.81
N ASP A 315 10.80 -5.09 10.46
CA ASP A 315 10.03 -4.26 11.40
C ASP A 315 8.71 -4.92 11.88
N GLU A 316 8.51 -6.20 11.57
CA GLU A 316 7.31 -7.01 11.83
C GLU A 316 6.03 -6.42 11.19
N LEU A 317 6.15 -5.80 10.03
CA LEU A 317 4.99 -5.33 9.27
C LEU A 317 4.48 -6.47 8.39
N LEU A 318 3.22 -6.84 8.58
CA LEU A 318 2.56 -7.94 7.88
C LEU A 318 2.27 -7.59 6.42
N LEU A 319 2.84 -8.35 5.50
CA LEU A 319 2.62 -8.25 4.05
C LEU A 319 1.50 -9.17 3.57
N GLY A 320 1.33 -10.33 4.21
CA GLY A 320 0.32 -11.31 3.86
C GLY A 320 0.42 -12.57 4.70
N VAL A 321 -0.60 -13.42 4.60
CA VAL A 321 -0.77 -14.63 5.40
C VAL A 321 -1.07 -15.80 4.47
N ILE A 322 -0.38 -16.93 4.68
CA ILE A 322 -0.54 -18.16 3.91
C ILE A 322 -1.07 -19.23 4.86
N ASP A 323 -2.36 -19.57 4.72
CA ASP A 323 -3.04 -20.57 5.54
C ASP A 323 -3.14 -21.92 4.82
N PHE A 324 -2.82 -23.00 5.52
CA PHE A 324 -2.91 -24.36 4.97
C PHE A 324 -3.14 -25.40 6.07
N GLU A 325 -3.63 -26.56 5.68
CA GLU A 325 -3.83 -27.70 6.55
C GLU A 325 -2.93 -28.84 6.10
N ILE A 326 -2.11 -29.36 7.01
CA ILE A 326 -1.24 -30.50 6.74
C ILE A 326 -2.01 -31.76 7.10
N ILE A 327 -2.23 -32.60 6.09
CA ILE A 327 -2.87 -33.90 6.24
C ILE A 327 -1.87 -35.02 5.93
N MET A 328 -1.95 -36.13 6.65
CA MET A 328 -1.17 -37.33 6.31
C MET A 328 -1.64 -37.85 4.95
N LYS A 329 -0.69 -38.22 4.09
CA LYS A 329 -0.96 -38.81 2.78
C LYS A 329 -1.47 -40.25 2.93
N GLU A 330 -2.74 -40.42 3.30
CA GLU A 330 -3.39 -41.73 3.33
C GLU A 330 -4.05 -42.04 1.98
N ASN A 331 -3.54 -43.06 1.29
CA ASN A 331 -3.98 -43.59 0.00
C ASN A 331 -4.12 -42.56 -1.14
N LEU A 332 -3.08 -42.52 -2.00
CA LEU A 332 -3.01 -41.99 -3.37
C LEU A 332 -4.35 -41.60 -4.02
N GLN A 333 -4.92 -40.46 -3.63
CA GLN A 333 -5.70 -39.68 -4.59
C GLN A 333 -4.67 -39.03 -5.52
N HIS A 334 -4.91 -39.09 -6.82
CA HIS A 334 -4.07 -38.42 -7.82
C HIS A 334 -4.19 -36.91 -7.61
N ILE A 335 -3.35 -36.35 -6.73
CA ILE A 335 -3.25 -34.92 -6.57
C ILE A 335 -2.46 -34.38 -7.76
N ARG A 336 -3.09 -33.46 -8.51
CA ARG A 336 -2.48 -32.90 -9.70
C ARG A 336 -1.36 -31.96 -9.30
N MET A 337 -0.13 -32.40 -9.50
CA MET A 337 1.04 -31.54 -9.34
C MET A 337 1.15 -30.54 -10.49
N VAL A 338 1.42 -29.29 -10.16
CA VAL A 338 1.73 -28.24 -11.14
C VAL A 338 3.08 -27.63 -10.81
N ASP A 339 3.92 -27.54 -11.85
CA ASP A 339 5.15 -26.78 -11.81
C ASP A 339 4.88 -25.39 -12.39
N LYS A 340 5.05 -24.36 -11.55
CA LYS A 340 4.97 -22.96 -11.99
C LYS A 340 6.33 -22.31 -11.88
N LYS A 341 6.69 -21.57 -12.93
CA LYS A 341 7.92 -20.80 -13.01
C LYS A 341 7.64 -19.35 -12.61
N PHE A 342 8.47 -18.80 -11.73
CA PHE A 342 8.41 -17.43 -11.24
C PHE A 342 9.66 -16.63 -11.58
#